data_AF-A0A4Y1RCT9-F1
#
_entry.id   AF-A0A4Y1RCT9-F1
#
_cell.length_a   1.000
_cell.length_b   1.000
_cell.length_c   1.000
_cell.angle_alpha   90.00
_cell.angle_beta   90.00
_cell.angle_gamma   90.00
#
_symmetry.space_group_name_H-M   'P 1'
#
loop_
_entity.id
_entity.type
_entity.pdbx_description
1 polymer ?
#
loop_
_entity_poly.entity_id
_entity_poly.type
_entity_poly.pdbx_seq_one_letter_code
_entity_poly.pdbx_strand_id
1 'polypeptide(L)'
;MLYEAQQRILRASRVLSTTSMEKALKLKEKKQGQAMQTLQLQDSHHSQDKPPKQGLTTITTHVERLKSPPEDQVKLAATAITLNVRLRSSDMPAHMQNHALRHTRTLLDSAAAAPPAAPKARPNPTHLARALKKEFDSVYGPAWHCVMGTSFGSFVTHSPGGFVYFSVDDSLSVLLFKTEVQLVKEKPQPAQTAKP
;
A
#
# COMPACT_ATOMS: atom_id res chain seq x y z
N MET A 1 13.92 -30.06 31.19
CA MET A 1 12.46 -30.21 30.97
C MET A 1 11.79 -28.92 30.44
N LEU A 2 11.84 -27.77 31.14
CA LEU A 2 11.21 -26.51 30.69
C LEU A 2 11.78 -25.92 29.38
N TYR A 3 13.11 -25.94 29.20
CA TYR A 3 13.77 -25.39 28.01
C TYR A 3 13.42 -26.16 26.73
N GLU A 4 13.28 -27.48 26.82
CA GLU A 4 12.88 -28.32 25.69
C GLU A 4 11.40 -28.12 25.32
N ALA A 5 10.54 -27.86 26.30
CA ALA A 5 9.14 -27.50 26.05
C ALA A 5 9.03 -26.15 25.34
N GLN A 6 9.82 -25.14 25.75
CA GLN A 6 9.89 -23.85 25.07
C GLN A 6 10.45 -23.96 23.64
N GLN A 7 11.47 -24.79 23.42
CA GLN A 7 12.03 -25.05 22.09
C GLN A 7 11.05 -25.78 21.17
N ARG A 8 10.23 -26.70 21.70
CA ARG A 8 9.17 -27.37 20.92
C ARG A 8 8.06 -26.40 20.51
N ILE A 9 7.65 -25.48 21.39
CA ILE A 9 6.64 -24.46 21.09
C ILE A 9 7.16 -23.49 20.01
N LEU A 10 8.40 -23.01 20.14
CA LEU A 10 9.02 -22.10 19.16
C LEU A 10 9.18 -22.76 17.77
N ARG A 11 9.55 -24.04 17.73
CA ARG A 11 9.65 -24.79 16.45
C ARG A 11 8.28 -25.02 15.82
N ALA A 12 7.26 -25.36 16.62
CA ALA A 12 5.89 -25.50 16.13
C ALA A 12 5.35 -24.18 15.55
N SER A 13 5.58 -23.05 16.21
CA SER A 13 5.19 -21.73 15.68
C SER A 13 5.92 -21.36 14.38
N ARG A 14 7.20 -21.73 14.24
CA ARG A 14 7.96 -21.49 13.00
C ARG A 14 7.45 -22.36 11.84
N VAL A 15 7.12 -23.62 12.07
CA VAL A 15 6.53 -24.53 11.07
C VAL A 15 5.14 -24.08 10.63
N LEU A 16 4.30 -23.61 11.55
CA LEU A 16 2.98 -23.07 11.20
C LEU A 16 3.09 -21.80 10.34
N SER A 17 4.11 -20.96 10.59
CA SER A 17 4.38 -19.76 9.80
C SER A 17 4.86 -20.07 8.38
N THR A 18 5.74 -21.07 8.20
CA THR A 18 6.22 -21.48 6.87
C THR A 18 5.12 -22.14 6.05
N THR A 19 4.32 -23.01 6.66
CA THR A 19 3.23 -23.73 5.97
C THR A 19 2.13 -22.77 5.49
N SER A 20 1.85 -21.71 6.25
CA SER A 20 0.88 -20.67 5.87
C SER A 20 1.38 -19.83 4.68
N MET A 21 2.68 -19.49 4.66
CA MET A 21 3.28 -18.75 3.55
C MET A 21 3.36 -19.58 2.25
N GLU A 22 3.67 -20.87 2.34
CA GLU A 22 3.68 -21.77 1.16
C GLU A 22 2.29 -21.96 0.54
N LYS A 23 1.23 -22.05 1.36
CA LYS A 23 -0.15 -22.07 0.87
C LYS A 23 -0.54 -20.76 0.21
N ALA A 24 -0.10 -19.63 0.75
CA ALA A 24 -0.36 -18.31 0.15
C ALA A 24 0.39 -18.13 -1.18
N LEU A 25 1.60 -18.65 -1.31
CA LEU A 25 2.37 -18.61 -2.57
C LEU A 25 1.69 -19.45 -3.67
N LYS A 26 1.29 -20.69 -3.36
CA LYS A 26 0.57 -21.57 -4.30
C LYS A 26 -0.79 -20.99 -4.73
N LEU A 27 -1.49 -20.30 -3.84
CA LEU A 27 -2.76 -19.63 -4.18
C LEU A 27 -2.54 -18.43 -5.10
N LYS A 28 -1.39 -17.75 -4.98
CA LYS A 28 -1.02 -16.61 -5.84
C LYS A 28 -0.60 -17.08 -7.24
N GLU A 29 0.14 -18.20 -7.33
CA GLU A 29 0.49 -18.85 -8.60
C GLU A 29 -0.74 -19.38 -9.35
N LYS A 30 -1.70 -20.00 -8.64
CA LYS A 30 -2.96 -20.48 -9.24
C LYS A 30 -3.84 -19.34 -9.79
N LYS A 31 -3.83 -18.16 -9.14
CA LYS A 31 -4.56 -16.97 -9.63
C LYS A 31 -3.88 -16.31 -10.83
N GLN A 32 -2.54 -16.37 -10.94
CA GLN A 32 -1.82 -15.85 -12.11
C GLN A 32 -1.98 -16.77 -13.34
N GLY A 33 -2.05 -18.09 -13.16
CA GLY A 33 -2.31 -19.03 -14.26
C GLY A 33 -3.70 -18.89 -14.89
N GLN A 34 -4.74 -18.59 -14.10
CA GLN A 34 -6.11 -18.43 -14.61
C GLN A 34 -6.32 -17.11 -15.37
N ALA A 35 -5.60 -16.04 -15.02
CA ALA A 35 -5.72 -14.75 -15.72
C ALA A 35 -5.17 -14.79 -17.17
N MET A 36 -4.29 -15.76 -17.47
CA MET A 36 -3.67 -15.90 -18.79
C MET A 36 -4.50 -16.75 -19.76
N GLN A 37 -5.50 -17.51 -19.29
CA GLN A 37 -6.33 -18.36 -20.14
C GLN A 37 -7.62 -17.67 -20.63
N THR A 38 -8.01 -16.54 -20.03
CA THR A 38 -9.24 -15.80 -20.40
C THR A 38 -9.03 -14.81 -21.54
N LEU A 39 -7.81 -14.56 -22.01
CA LEU A 39 -7.50 -13.61 -23.09
C LEU A 39 -7.32 -14.23 -24.49
N GLN A 40 -7.76 -15.47 -24.73
CA GLN A 40 -7.60 -16.17 -26.02
C GLN A 40 -8.89 -16.57 -26.76
N LEU A 41 -10.08 -16.12 -26.33
CA LEU A 41 -11.34 -16.44 -27.03
C LEU A 41 -12.15 -15.19 -27.33
N GLN A 42 -11.60 -14.30 -28.17
CA GLN A 42 -12.38 -13.24 -28.82
C GLN A 42 -11.57 -12.63 -29.98
N ASP A 43 -11.27 -13.45 -31.00
CA ASP A 43 -11.03 -12.94 -32.35
C ASP A 43 -11.61 -13.92 -33.39
N SER A 44 -12.85 -13.58 -33.78
CA SER A 44 -13.37 -13.62 -35.16
C SER A 44 -13.56 -14.95 -35.90
N HIS A 45 -14.84 -15.31 -36.13
CA HIS A 45 -15.27 -16.18 -37.23
C HIS A 45 -15.91 -15.35 -38.37
N HIS A 46 -15.63 -15.81 -39.61
CA HIS A 46 -16.20 -15.47 -40.93
C HIS A 46 -15.54 -14.28 -41.67
N SER A 47 -14.94 -14.39 -42.87
CA SER A 47 -15.29 -15.23 -44.04
C SER A 47 -14.09 -15.58 -44.97
N GLN A 48 -14.33 -16.51 -45.91
CA GLN A 48 -13.46 -17.23 -46.88
C GLN A 48 -12.68 -16.32 -47.88
N ASP A 49 -11.54 -16.70 -48.51
CA ASP A 49 -11.42 -17.68 -49.62
C ASP A 49 -9.94 -17.97 -50.07
N LYS A 50 -9.68 -19.24 -50.51
CA LYS A 50 -8.66 -19.88 -51.41
C LYS A 50 -7.09 -19.79 -51.29
N PRO A 51 -6.31 -20.89 -51.55
CA PRO A 51 -4.82 -20.98 -51.48
C PRO A 51 -4.12 -21.14 -52.87
N PRO A 52 -2.81 -21.50 -53.00
CA PRO A 52 -1.56 -20.95 -52.43
C PRO A 52 -0.48 -20.63 -53.50
N LYS A 53 0.51 -19.74 -53.24
CA LYS A 53 1.84 -19.80 -53.91
C LYS A 53 2.99 -19.35 -53.00
N GLN A 54 4.11 -20.03 -53.22
CA GLN A 54 5.37 -20.08 -52.47
C GLN A 54 6.11 -18.74 -52.40
N GLY A 55 6.79 -18.48 -51.27
CA GLY A 55 7.71 -17.33 -51.15
C GLY A 55 8.34 -17.24 -49.76
N LEU A 56 9.64 -17.51 -49.70
CA LEU A 56 10.53 -17.54 -48.55
C LEU A 56 10.83 -16.13 -47.99
N THR A 57 11.16 -16.07 -46.69
CA THR A 57 11.92 -15.05 -45.92
C THR A 57 11.19 -14.02 -45.03
N THR A 58 11.71 -13.97 -43.79
CA THR A 58 11.75 -12.88 -42.81
C THR A 58 10.66 -12.86 -41.74
N ILE A 59 10.96 -13.55 -40.63
CA ILE A 59 10.31 -13.37 -39.33
C ILE A 59 10.74 -12.00 -38.79
N THR A 60 9.90 -10.98 -38.96
CA THR A 60 10.02 -9.72 -38.21
C THR A 60 9.58 -10.00 -36.77
N THR A 61 10.55 -10.24 -35.90
CA THR A 61 10.35 -10.28 -34.44
C THR A 61 10.00 -8.88 -33.98
N HIS A 62 8.72 -8.64 -33.68
CA HIS A 62 8.29 -7.46 -32.93
C HIS A 62 8.82 -7.60 -31.50
N VAL A 63 10.01 -7.04 -31.25
CA VAL A 63 10.53 -6.83 -29.90
C VAL A 63 9.72 -5.69 -29.29
N GLU A 64 8.64 -6.01 -28.59
CA GLU A 64 8.03 -5.06 -27.65
C GLU A 64 9.08 -4.73 -26.59
N ARG A 65 9.77 -3.61 -26.82
CA ARG A 65 10.69 -2.98 -25.89
C ARG A 65 9.96 -2.75 -24.57
N LEU A 66 10.30 -3.53 -23.54
CA LEU A 66 9.94 -3.23 -22.15
C LEU A 66 10.26 -1.77 -21.89
N LYS A 67 9.23 -0.93 -21.74
CA LYS A 67 9.40 0.44 -21.26
C LYS A 67 9.91 0.30 -19.83
N SER A 68 11.13 0.75 -19.58
CA SER A 68 11.73 0.77 -18.25
C SER A 68 10.73 1.36 -17.24
N PRO A 69 10.72 0.89 -15.98
CA PRO A 69 9.83 1.43 -14.97
C PRO A 69 9.94 2.97 -14.96
N PRO A 70 8.82 3.71 -14.90
CA PRO A 70 8.87 5.16 -14.78
C PRO A 70 9.85 5.55 -13.67
N GLU A 71 10.76 6.50 -13.94
CA GLU A 71 11.89 6.80 -13.05
C GLU A 71 11.45 7.03 -11.59
N ASP A 72 10.28 7.63 -11.41
CA ASP A 72 9.71 7.93 -10.10
C ASP A 72 9.38 6.66 -9.29
N GLN A 73 9.01 5.57 -9.96
CA GLN A 73 8.78 4.28 -9.32
C GLN A 73 10.10 3.67 -8.84
N VAL A 74 11.16 3.81 -9.63
CA VAL A 74 12.51 3.33 -9.25
C VAL A 74 13.03 4.13 -8.05
N LYS A 75 12.91 5.46 -8.09
CA LYS A 75 13.31 6.37 -7.01
C LYS A 75 12.53 6.09 -5.72
N LEU A 76 11.21 5.85 -5.85
CA LEU A 76 10.35 5.52 -4.72
C LEU A 76 10.70 4.15 -4.12
N ALA A 77 10.92 3.13 -4.95
CA ALA A 77 11.33 1.80 -4.49
C ALA A 77 12.68 1.85 -3.76
N ALA A 78 13.67 2.55 -4.31
CA ALA A 78 14.96 2.77 -3.66
C ALA A 78 14.81 3.49 -2.32
N THR A 79 13.95 4.51 -2.25
CA THR A 79 13.65 5.23 -0.99
C THR A 79 13.00 4.29 0.03
N ALA A 80 12.01 3.50 -0.38
CA ALA A 80 11.34 2.55 0.52
C ALA A 80 12.34 1.53 1.11
N ILE A 81 13.21 0.96 0.27
CA ILE A 81 14.27 0.04 0.72
C ILE A 81 15.21 0.74 1.71
N THR A 82 15.68 1.94 1.38
CA THR A 82 16.62 2.71 2.22
C THR A 82 16.05 3.02 3.59
N LEU A 83 14.75 3.31 3.67
CA LEU A 83 14.07 3.67 4.92
C LEU A 83 13.53 2.45 5.69
N ASN A 84 13.81 1.23 5.21
CA ASN A 84 13.26 -0.02 5.72
C ASN A 84 11.72 -0.03 5.77
N VAL A 85 11.13 0.49 4.69
CA VAL A 85 9.69 0.60 4.47
C VAL A 85 9.24 -0.41 3.41
N ARG A 86 8.15 -1.11 3.70
CA ARG A 86 7.41 -1.91 2.72
C ARG A 86 6.08 -1.24 2.42
N LEU A 87 5.99 -0.63 1.24
CA LEU A 87 4.74 -0.12 0.70
C LEU A 87 3.78 -1.28 0.44
N ARG A 88 2.51 -1.14 0.86
CA ARG A 88 1.48 -2.19 0.73
C ARG A 88 0.44 -1.83 -0.33
N SER A 89 -0.16 -0.65 -0.20
CA SER A 89 -1.16 -0.13 -1.14
C SER A 89 -1.16 1.39 -1.10
N SER A 90 -1.38 2.06 -2.24
CA SER A 90 -1.49 3.51 -2.31
C SER A 90 -2.12 3.96 -3.61
N ASP A 91 -2.91 5.03 -3.57
CA ASP A 91 -3.34 5.79 -4.74
C ASP A 91 -2.68 7.19 -4.81
N MET A 92 -1.88 7.57 -3.80
CA MET A 92 -1.15 8.83 -3.77
C MET A 92 -0.15 8.94 -4.94
N PRO A 93 0.10 10.15 -5.47
CA PRO A 93 1.20 10.36 -6.40
C PRO A 93 2.56 10.10 -5.73
N ALA A 94 3.57 9.71 -6.53
CA ALA A 94 4.87 9.24 -6.03
C ALA A 94 5.58 10.24 -5.09
N HIS A 95 5.44 11.55 -5.32
CA HIS A 95 6.03 12.56 -4.46
C HIS A 95 5.38 12.59 -3.06
N MET A 96 4.06 12.44 -2.97
CA MET A 96 3.34 12.36 -1.69
C MET A 96 3.67 11.07 -0.95
N GLN A 97 3.80 9.94 -1.67
CA GLN A 97 4.28 8.70 -1.08
C GLN A 97 5.67 8.88 -0.48
N ASN A 98 6.63 9.43 -1.25
CA ASN A 98 7.98 9.73 -0.76
C ASN A 98 7.97 10.63 0.48
N HIS A 99 7.13 11.67 0.50
CA HIS A 99 6.97 12.53 1.67
C HIS A 99 6.48 11.72 2.88
N ALA A 100 5.43 10.92 2.74
CA ALA A 100 4.91 10.09 3.83
C ALA A 100 5.98 9.15 4.41
N LEU A 101 6.76 8.48 3.54
CA LEU A 101 7.80 7.54 3.98
C LEU A 101 8.92 8.25 4.74
N ARG A 102 9.45 9.34 4.17
CA ARG A 102 10.56 10.12 4.77
C ARG A 102 10.16 10.77 6.08
N HIS A 103 8.99 11.38 6.14
CA HIS A 103 8.52 12.04 7.35
C HIS A 103 8.29 11.03 8.48
N THR A 104 7.69 9.88 8.17
CA THR A 104 7.50 8.80 9.16
C THR A 104 8.84 8.31 9.71
N ARG A 105 9.84 8.11 8.86
CA ARG A 105 11.19 7.71 9.30
C ARG A 105 11.81 8.76 10.22
N THR A 106 11.74 10.03 9.82
CA THR A 106 12.28 11.16 10.61
C THR A 106 11.65 11.22 12.00
N LEU A 107 10.33 11.00 12.11
CA LEU A 107 9.62 10.95 13.39
C LEU A 107 10.08 9.78 14.26
N LEU A 108 10.31 8.60 13.67
CA LEU A 108 10.81 7.43 14.38
C LEU A 108 12.24 7.63 14.91
N ASP A 109 13.13 8.15 14.07
CA ASP A 109 14.51 8.41 14.44
C ASP A 109 14.61 9.48 15.54
N SER A 110 13.79 10.53 15.45
CA SER A 110 13.70 11.58 16.48
C SER A 110 13.21 11.04 17.83
N ALA A 111 12.30 10.07 17.81
CA ALA A 111 11.82 9.45 19.03
C ALA A 111 12.80 8.42 19.63
N ALA A 112 13.69 7.85 18.80
CA ALA A 112 14.73 6.92 19.24
C ALA A 112 15.98 7.62 19.81
N ALA A 113 16.21 8.91 19.52
CA ALA A 113 17.35 9.69 20.00
C ALA A 113 17.32 10.05 21.50
N ALA A 114 16.28 9.65 22.23
CA ALA A 114 16.19 9.85 23.68
C ALA A 114 17.29 9.06 24.43
N PRO A 115 17.77 9.55 25.60
CA PRO A 115 18.99 9.06 26.23
C PRO A 115 19.00 7.53 26.50
N PRO A 116 20.15 6.87 26.33
CA PRO A 116 20.32 5.40 26.37
C PRO A 116 20.11 4.75 27.75
N ALA A 117 19.66 5.50 28.76
CA ALA A 117 19.50 5.01 30.13
C ALA A 117 18.21 4.18 30.33
N ALA A 118 17.31 4.10 29.34
CA ALA A 118 16.06 3.35 29.43
C ALA A 118 16.01 2.20 28.39
N PRO A 119 15.49 1.02 28.76
CA PRO A 119 15.35 -0.11 27.84
C PRO A 119 14.41 0.27 26.68
N LYS A 120 14.93 0.22 25.44
CA LYS A 120 14.23 0.41 24.13
C LYS A 120 12.81 0.98 24.28
N ALA A 121 12.71 2.26 24.62
CA ALA A 121 11.42 2.93 24.67
C ALA A 121 10.84 2.93 23.26
N ARG A 122 9.83 2.10 23.01
CA ARG A 122 9.14 2.10 21.72
C ARG A 122 8.42 3.43 21.60
N PRO A 123 8.58 4.15 20.47
CA PRO A 123 7.90 5.42 20.29
C PRO A 123 6.38 5.21 20.34
N ASN A 124 5.68 6.09 21.05
CA ASN A 124 4.23 6.01 21.19
C ASN A 124 3.56 6.16 19.81
N PRO A 125 2.88 5.13 19.26
CA PRO A 125 2.28 5.19 17.92
C PRO A 125 1.24 6.29 17.78
N THR A 126 0.51 6.63 18.85
CA THR A 126 -0.48 7.72 18.85
C THR A 126 0.19 9.08 18.63
N HIS A 127 1.38 9.30 19.19
CA HIS A 127 2.13 10.55 19.00
C HIS A 127 2.64 10.67 17.57
N LEU A 128 3.17 9.57 17.02
CA LEU A 128 3.63 9.52 15.62
C LEU A 128 2.47 9.74 14.65
N ALA A 129 1.33 9.07 14.84
CA ALA A 129 0.15 9.23 14.01
C ALA A 129 -0.36 10.67 14.01
N ARG A 130 -0.43 11.30 15.18
CA ARG A 130 -0.83 12.71 15.32
C ARG A 130 0.14 13.65 14.61
N ALA A 131 1.46 13.42 14.72
CA ALA A 131 2.46 14.23 14.05
C ALA A 131 2.37 14.11 12.52
N LEU A 132 2.27 12.88 12.00
CA LEU A 132 2.13 12.66 10.55
C LEU A 132 0.82 13.24 10.00
N LYS A 133 -0.30 13.07 10.72
CA LYS A 133 -1.58 13.71 10.38
C LYS A 133 -1.42 15.23 10.30
N LYS A 134 -0.80 15.86 11.31
CA LYS A 134 -0.61 17.31 11.38
C LYS A 134 0.23 17.82 10.22
N GLU A 135 1.31 17.12 9.87
CA GLU A 135 2.14 17.45 8.71
C GLU A 135 1.30 17.46 7.42
N PHE A 136 0.53 16.40 7.19
CA PHE A 136 -0.26 16.28 5.97
C PHE A 136 -1.43 17.26 5.90
N ASP A 137 -2.10 17.54 7.03
CA ASP A 137 -3.09 18.62 7.12
C ASP A 137 -2.49 19.99 6.77
N SER A 138 -1.26 20.25 7.23
CA SER A 138 -0.57 21.52 6.98
C SER A 138 -0.13 21.67 5.52
N VAL A 139 0.38 20.60 4.91
CA VAL A 139 0.98 20.67 3.56
C VAL A 139 -0.06 20.48 2.45
N TYR A 140 -1.04 19.60 2.65
CA TYR A 140 -2.00 19.21 1.61
C TYR A 140 -3.45 19.58 1.94
N GLY A 141 -3.65 20.32 3.03
CA GLY A 141 -4.95 20.77 3.51
C GLY A 141 -5.77 19.67 4.18
N PRO A 142 -6.65 20.02 5.13
CA PRO A 142 -7.49 19.06 5.85
C PRO A 142 -8.50 18.34 4.92
N ALA A 143 -9.13 17.24 5.35
CA ALA A 143 -8.95 16.54 6.62
C ALA A 143 -8.25 15.19 6.42
N TRP A 144 -7.02 15.11 6.92
CA TRP A 144 -6.25 13.87 6.95
C TRP A 144 -6.52 13.08 8.22
N HIS A 145 -6.41 11.76 8.11
CA HIS A 145 -6.50 10.81 9.20
C HIS A 145 -5.32 9.85 9.15
N CYS A 146 -4.79 9.49 10.31
CA CYS A 146 -3.67 8.58 10.40
C CYS A 146 -3.91 7.54 11.50
N VAL A 147 -3.65 6.28 11.18
CA VAL A 147 -3.67 5.14 12.10
C VAL A 147 -2.29 4.49 12.06
N MET A 148 -1.70 4.27 13.24
CA MET A 148 -0.42 3.58 13.38
C MET A 148 -0.50 2.53 14.49
N GLY A 149 0.05 1.34 14.23
CA GLY A 149 0.06 0.25 15.21
C GLY A 149 0.74 -1.00 14.68
N THR A 150 0.94 -2.00 15.53
CA THR A 150 1.58 -3.26 15.12
C THR A 150 0.71 -4.10 14.20
N SER A 151 -0.60 -4.10 14.44
CA SER A 151 -1.62 -4.73 13.61
C SER A 151 -2.95 -4.03 13.80
N PHE A 152 -3.70 -3.85 12.72
CA PHE A 152 -5.07 -3.32 12.75
C PHE A 152 -5.83 -3.80 11.50
N GLY A 153 -7.16 -3.83 11.62
CA GLY A 153 -8.06 -3.94 10.48
C GLY A 153 -8.70 -2.59 10.19
N SER A 154 -8.92 -2.26 8.92
CA SER A 154 -9.55 -1.00 8.51
C SER A 154 -10.42 -1.21 7.29
N PHE A 155 -11.62 -0.63 7.29
CA PHE A 155 -12.49 -0.49 6.13
C PHE A 155 -12.92 0.98 6.05
N VAL A 156 -12.27 1.75 5.18
CA VAL A 156 -12.42 3.21 5.14
C VAL A 156 -12.78 3.67 3.74
N THR A 157 -13.61 4.72 3.68
CA THR A 157 -13.81 5.50 2.46
C THR A 157 -12.89 6.71 2.52
N HIS A 158 -12.20 6.99 1.43
CA HIS A 158 -11.20 8.06 1.33
C HIS A 158 -11.34 8.79 0.00
N SER A 159 -10.84 10.02 -0.04
CA SER A 159 -10.74 10.81 -1.27
C SER A 159 -9.71 10.19 -2.22
N PRO A 160 -9.96 10.18 -3.55
CA PRO A 160 -9.00 9.68 -4.54
C PRO A 160 -7.64 10.41 -4.47
N GLY A 161 -6.55 9.64 -4.63
CA GLY A 161 -5.18 10.16 -4.60
C GLY A 161 -4.69 10.53 -3.20
N GLY A 162 -5.47 10.20 -2.16
CA GLY A 162 -5.26 10.63 -0.79
C GLY A 162 -4.91 9.50 0.16
N PHE A 163 -4.57 8.29 -0.30
CA PHE A 163 -4.42 7.09 0.52
C PHE A 163 -3.05 6.41 0.35
N VAL A 164 -2.47 6.01 1.49
CA VAL A 164 -1.27 5.17 1.55
C VAL A 164 -1.32 4.24 2.76
N TYR A 165 -0.93 2.99 2.54
CA TYR A 165 -0.74 1.96 3.54
C TYR A 165 0.63 1.31 3.37
N PHE A 166 1.45 1.34 4.42
CA PHE A 166 2.81 0.78 4.42
C PHE A 166 3.21 0.27 5.81
N SER A 167 4.30 -0.47 5.88
CA SER A 167 4.92 -0.90 7.15
C SER A 167 6.37 -0.45 7.24
N VAL A 168 6.81 -0.06 8.44
CA VAL A 168 8.19 0.31 8.78
C VAL A 168 8.76 -0.74 9.74
N ASP A 169 10.01 -1.17 9.53
CA ASP A 169 10.72 -2.11 10.41
C ASP A 169 9.94 -3.40 10.71
N ASP A 170 9.16 -3.86 9.73
CA ASP A 170 8.24 -5.01 9.74
C ASP A 170 7.15 -5.06 10.82
N SER A 171 7.21 -4.16 11.80
CA SER A 171 6.43 -4.23 13.03
C SER A 171 5.51 -3.03 13.24
N LEU A 172 5.71 -1.92 12.52
CA LEU A 172 4.83 -0.76 12.59
C LEU A 172 4.10 -0.59 11.27
N SER A 173 2.78 -0.78 11.30
CA SER A 173 1.89 -0.50 10.17
C SER A 173 1.39 0.94 10.25
N VAL A 174 1.34 1.63 9.11
CA VAL A 174 0.91 3.03 8.96
C VAL A 174 -0.13 3.12 7.86
N LEU A 175 -1.31 3.62 8.22
CA LEU A 175 -2.39 3.95 7.30
C LEU A 175 -2.65 5.46 7.38
N LEU A 176 -2.52 6.15 6.26
CA LEU A 176 -2.73 7.59 6.15
C LEU A 176 -3.68 7.85 4.99
N PHE A 177 -4.80 8.54 5.25
CA PHE A 177 -5.80 8.81 4.23
C PHE A 177 -6.48 10.16 4.38
N LYS A 178 -6.91 10.77 3.26
CA LYS A 178 -7.71 12.00 3.23
C LYS A 178 -9.20 11.67 3.11
N THR A 179 -10.04 12.46 3.77
CA THR A 179 -11.51 12.40 3.64
C THR A 179 -12.06 13.67 3.00
N GLU A 180 -13.16 13.54 2.27
CA GLU A 180 -13.94 14.68 1.82
C GLU A 180 -14.70 15.29 3.01
N VAL A 181 -14.66 16.61 3.13
CA VAL A 181 -15.40 17.34 4.16
C VAL A 181 -16.28 18.37 3.47
N GLN A 182 -17.59 18.25 3.66
CA GLN A 182 -18.53 19.28 3.24
C GLN A 182 -18.78 20.23 4.41
N LEU A 183 -18.39 21.50 4.24
CA LEU A 183 -18.72 22.57 5.18
C LEU A 183 -20.21 22.89 5.03
N VAL A 184 -21.02 22.48 6.02
CA VAL A 184 -22.43 22.88 6.09
C VAL A 184 -22.47 24.36 6.50
N LYS A 185 -22.74 25.25 5.55
CA LYS A 185 -23.15 26.63 5.87
C LYS A 185 -24.63 26.56 6.26
N GLU A 186 -24.95 26.80 7.53
CA GLU A 186 -26.35 26.96 7.94
C GLU A 186 -27.03 28.03 7.09
N LYS A 187 -28.22 27.71 6.57
CA LYS A 187 -29.07 28.66 5.84
C LYS A 187 -29.97 29.36 6.87
N PRO A 188 -30.16 30.69 6.82
CA PRO A 188 -31.04 31.39 7.75
C PRO A 188 -32.46 30.80 7.69
N GLN A 189 -32.97 30.36 8.84
CA GLN A 189 -34.29 29.74 8.95
C GLN A 189 -35.37 30.81 8.75
N PRO A 190 -36.33 30.66 7.82
CA PRO A 190 -37.40 31.64 7.66
C PRO A 190 -38.27 31.65 8.92
N ALA A 191 -38.55 32.86 9.42
CA ALA A 191 -39.34 33.11 10.62
C ALA A 191 -40.67 32.34 10.58
N GLN A 192 -40.93 31.56 11.63
CA GLN A 192 -42.19 30.85 11.80
C GLN A 192 -43.30 31.89 11.98
N THR A 193 -44.11 32.10 10.93
CA THR A 193 -45.38 32.81 11.08
C THR A 193 -46.31 31.93 11.90
N ALA A 194 -46.58 32.35 13.13
CA ALA A 194 -47.60 31.79 13.99
C ALA A 194 -48.93 31.72 13.22
N LYS A 195 -49.47 30.51 13.08
CA LYS A 195 -50.81 30.33 12.54
C LYS A 195 -51.82 30.65 13.67
N PRO A 196 -52.87 31.44 13.38
CA PRO A 196 -53.87 31.87 14.35
C PRO A 196 -54.69 30.71 14.93
#